data_AF-A0A7J2TNX3-F1
#
_entry.id   AF-A0A7J2TNX3-F1
#
_cell.length_a   1.000
_cell.length_b   1.000
_cell.length_c   1.000
_cell.angle_alpha   90.00
_cell.angle_beta   90.00
_cell.angle_gamma   90.00
#
_symmetry.space_group_name_H-M   'P 1'
#
loop_
_entity.id
_entity.type
_entity.pdbx_description
1 polymer ?
#
loop_
_entity_poly.entity_id
_entity_poly.type
_entity_poly.pdbx_seq_one_letter_code
_entity_poly.pdbx_strand_id
1 'polypeptide(L)'
;MSIKSKFTMENLGMYAASAFYIIAGIILLTILPLADFPLHIGIIGILSLITAYGLIRKRFWTIWLVIILFFTATTFSAYTIFSSISSFGKNLIYDMSMIAYLILTWIFTAYIAIKRKTLES
;
A
#
# COMPACT_ATOMS: atom_id res chain seq x y z
N MET A 1 -13.29 -8.57 27.48
CA MET A 1 -11.96 -8.47 26.84
C MET A 1 -11.28 -7.20 27.35
N SER A 2 -10.05 -7.33 27.87
CA SER A 2 -9.32 -6.26 28.57
C SER A 2 -8.92 -5.12 27.64
N ILE A 3 -9.20 -3.87 28.04
CA ILE A 3 -8.86 -2.62 27.33
C ILE A 3 -7.37 -2.55 26.94
N LYS A 4 -6.51 -3.22 27.72
CA LYS A 4 -5.07 -3.34 27.48
C LYS A 4 -4.74 -4.08 26.18
N SER A 5 -5.51 -5.11 25.79
CA SER A 5 -5.25 -5.85 24.54
C SER A 5 -5.71 -5.07 23.30
N LYS A 6 -6.77 -4.27 23.43
CA LYS A 6 -7.32 -3.45 22.34
C LYS A 6 -6.33 -2.36 21.91
N PHE A 7 -5.64 -1.74 22.87
CA PHE A 7 -4.62 -0.70 22.61
C PHE A 7 -3.36 -1.26 21.93
N THR A 8 -2.90 -2.45 22.36
CA THR A 8 -1.72 -3.11 21.77
C THR A 8 -1.99 -3.56 20.33
N MET A 9 -3.16 -4.16 20.05
CA MET A 9 -3.52 -4.59 18.69
C MET A 9 -3.75 -3.42 17.73
N GLU A 10 -4.26 -2.29 18.23
CA GLU A 10 -4.45 -1.08 17.43
C GLU A 10 -3.13 -0.46 17.00
N ASN A 11 -2.17 -0.34 17.93
CA ASN A 11 -0.85 0.16 17.59
C ASN A 11 -0.12 -0.83 16.66
N LEU A 12 -0.23 -2.14 16.88
CA LEU A 12 0.42 -3.16 16.04
C LEU A 12 -0.05 -3.10 14.58
N GLY A 13 -1.36 -2.98 14.34
CA GLY A 13 -1.89 -2.92 12.98
C GLY A 13 -1.53 -1.62 12.24
N MET A 14 -1.46 -0.48 12.96
CA MET A 14 -0.94 0.78 12.40
C MET A 14 0.54 0.67 12.01
N TYR A 15 1.37 0.04 12.84
CA TYR A 15 2.78 -0.22 12.50
C TYR A 15 2.91 -1.17 11.31
N ALA A 16 2.10 -2.24 11.25
CA ALA A 16 2.09 -3.17 10.12
C ALA A 16 1.69 -2.47 8.81
N ALA A 17 0.65 -1.62 8.84
CA ALA A 17 0.25 -0.82 7.69
C ALA A 17 1.37 0.14 7.25
N SER A 18 2.02 0.79 8.21
CA SER A 18 3.14 1.69 7.94
C SER A 18 4.31 0.95 7.28
N ALA A 19 4.67 -0.23 7.79
CA ALA A 19 5.71 -1.08 7.21
C ALA A 19 5.36 -1.51 5.79
N PHE A 20 4.10 -1.89 5.53
CA PHE A 20 3.63 -2.20 4.19
C PHE A 20 3.84 -1.03 3.21
N TYR A 21 3.41 0.17 3.58
CA TYR A 21 3.58 1.36 2.72
C TYR A 21 5.06 1.75 2.53
N ILE A 22 5.93 1.50 3.51
CA ILE A 22 7.38 1.69 3.36
C ILE A 22 7.94 0.70 2.34
N ILE A 23 7.67 -0.60 2.52
CA ILE A 23 8.17 -1.65 1.65
C ILE A 23 7.67 -1.44 0.21
N ALA A 24 6.38 -1.16 0.05
CA ALA A 24 5.79 -0.87 -1.26
C ALA A 24 6.45 0.36 -1.91
N GLY A 25 6.67 1.44 -1.14
CA GLY A 25 7.32 2.65 -1.64
C GLY A 25 8.75 2.40 -2.11
N ILE A 26 9.55 1.66 -1.34
CA ILE A 26 10.92 1.30 -1.70
C ILE A 26 10.95 0.44 -2.96
N ILE A 27 10.08 -0.58 -3.03
CA ILE A 27 9.98 -1.46 -4.20
C ILE A 27 9.63 -0.64 -5.46
N LEU A 28 8.58 0.19 -5.40
CA LEU A 28 8.15 1.05 -6.52
C LEU A 28 9.25 2.01 -6.99
N LEU A 29 10.01 2.60 -6.05
CA LEU A 29 11.14 3.47 -6.37
C LEU A 29 12.33 2.72 -6.96
N THR A 30 12.54 1.46 -6.56
CA THR A 30 13.65 0.64 -7.05
C THR A 30 13.36 0.09 -8.45
N ILE A 31 12.10 -0.18 -8.77
CA ILE A 31 11.69 -0.66 -10.09
C ILE A 31 11.75 0.48 -11.13
N LEU A 32 11.63 1.74 -10.69
CA LEU A 32 11.66 2.93 -11.56
C LEU A 32 12.89 3.01 -12.49
N PRO A 33 14.15 2.88 -12.00
CA PRO A 33 15.34 2.88 -12.86
C PRO A 33 15.55 1.58 -13.65
N LEU A 34 14.87 0.49 -13.32
CA LEU A 34 15.15 -0.83 -13.90
C LEU A 34 14.38 -1.12 -15.20
N ALA A 35 13.29 -0.43 -15.48
CA ALA A 35 12.37 -0.82 -16.55
C ALA A 35 11.76 0.36 -17.34
N ASP A 36 12.44 1.52 -17.38
CA ASP A 36 11.97 2.75 -18.05
C ASP A 36 10.51 3.07 -17.69
N PHE A 37 10.13 2.74 -16.46
CA PHE A 37 8.77 2.84 -16.02
C PHE A 37 8.39 4.32 -15.94
N PRO A 38 7.17 4.69 -16.36
CA PRO A 38 6.75 6.07 -16.37
C PRO A 38 6.93 6.75 -15.01
N LEU A 39 7.28 8.04 -15.05
CA LEU A 39 7.58 8.86 -13.87
C LEU A 39 6.46 8.84 -12.80
N HIS A 40 5.22 8.54 -13.21
CA HIS A 40 4.09 8.37 -12.30
C HIS A 40 4.25 7.21 -11.30
N ILE A 41 5.01 6.16 -11.61
CA ILE A 41 5.28 5.04 -10.68
C ILE A 41 6.17 5.50 -9.51
N GLY A 42 7.12 6.39 -9.79
CA GLY A 42 7.94 7.03 -8.75
C GLY A 42 7.11 7.91 -7.83
N ILE A 43 6.16 8.68 -8.38
CA ILE A 43 5.23 9.51 -7.61
C ILE A 43 4.40 8.65 -6.65
N ILE A 44 3.90 7.49 -7.11
CA ILE A 44 3.14 6.55 -6.28
C ILE A 44 4.02 6.00 -5.14
N GLY A 45 5.29 5.68 -5.42
CA GLY A 45 6.24 5.25 -4.41
C GLY A 45 6.50 6.31 -3.33
N ILE A 46 6.65 7.58 -3.73
CA ILE A 46 6.80 8.70 -2.80
C ILE A 46 5.52 8.89 -1.96
N LEU A 47 4.34 8.86 -2.59
CA LEU A 47 3.06 8.94 -1.88
C LEU A 47 2.91 7.80 -0.86
N SER A 48 3.39 6.60 -1.18
CA SER A 48 3.41 5.46 -0.27
C SER A 48 4.27 5.77 0.97
N LEU A 49 5.47 6.32 0.80
CA LEU A 49 6.33 6.73 1.92
C LEU A 49 5.71 7.85 2.77
N ILE A 50 5.09 8.85 2.13
CA ILE A 50 4.36 9.92 2.83
C ILE A 50 3.19 9.34 3.64
N THR A 51 2.50 8.35 3.09
CA THR A 51 1.38 7.66 3.77
C THR A 51 1.86 6.89 4.99
N ALA A 52 2.99 6.19 4.89
CA ALA A 52 3.60 5.53 6.04
C ALA A 52 3.96 6.53 7.15
N TYR A 53 4.56 7.66 6.79
CA TYR A 53 4.84 8.73 7.75
C TYR A 53 3.56 9.28 8.38
N GLY A 54 2.52 9.50 7.59
CA GLY A 54 1.20 9.95 8.04
C GLY A 54 0.55 8.98 9.03
N LEU A 55 0.68 7.67 8.79
CA LEU A 55 0.19 6.62 9.68
C LEU A 55 0.93 6.60 11.01
N ILE A 56 2.26 6.69 10.99
CA ILE A 56 3.11 6.75 12.19
C ILE A 56 2.77 7.99 13.03
N ARG A 57 2.56 9.13 12.37
CA ARG A 57 2.18 10.41 13.02
C ARG A 57 0.68 10.55 13.29
N LYS A 58 -0.13 9.53 12.97
CA LYS A 58 -1.59 9.51 13.12
C LYS A 58 -2.27 10.78 12.59
N ARG A 59 -1.85 11.27 11.42
CA ARG A 59 -2.41 12.51 10.82
C ARG A 59 -3.71 12.21 10.09
N PHE A 60 -4.71 13.09 10.23
CA PHE A 60 -6.02 12.93 9.58
C PHE A 60 -5.95 12.92 8.03
N TRP A 61 -5.05 13.70 7.42
CA TRP A 61 -4.86 13.74 5.96
C TRP A 61 -4.43 12.40 5.36
N THR A 62 -3.90 11.49 6.19
CA THR A 62 -3.41 10.19 5.75
C THR A 62 -4.51 9.34 5.11
N ILE A 63 -5.77 9.52 5.54
CA ILE A 63 -6.88 8.75 4.98
C ILE A 63 -7.10 9.05 3.49
N TRP A 64 -6.90 10.31 3.08
CA TRP A 64 -6.99 10.72 1.68
C TRP A 64 -5.88 10.08 0.84
N LEU A 65 -4.66 10.01 1.38
CA LEU A 65 -3.55 9.35 0.70
C LEU A 65 -3.77 7.85 0.55
N VAL A 66 -4.30 7.19 1.59
CA VAL A 66 -4.67 5.76 1.55
C VAL A 66 -5.71 5.50 0.47
N ILE A 67 -6.72 6.37 0.33
CA ILE A 67 -7.75 6.24 -0.71
C ILE A 67 -7.13 6.40 -2.11
N ILE A 68 -6.29 7.42 -2.31
CA ILE A 68 -5.61 7.65 -3.60
C ILE A 68 -4.73 6.45 -3.97
N LEU A 69 -3.94 5.95 -3.00
CA LEU A 69 -3.08 4.78 -3.20
C LEU A 69 -3.89 3.51 -3.45
N PHE A 70 -5.06 3.34 -2.82
CA PHE A 70 -5.93 2.19 -3.06
C PHE A 70 -6.39 2.10 -4.51
N PHE A 71 -6.92 3.20 -5.06
CA PHE A 71 -7.34 3.23 -6.47
C PHE A 71 -6.15 3.02 -7.40
N THR A 72 -5.04 3.71 -7.12
CA THR A 72 -3.86 3.66 -7.98
C THR A 72 -3.20 2.28 -7.98
N ALA A 73 -3.04 1.66 -6.81
CA ALA A 73 -2.52 0.31 -6.67
C ALA A 73 -3.43 -0.72 -7.32
N THR A 74 -4.75 -0.58 -7.18
CA THR A 74 -5.72 -1.48 -7.84
C THR A 74 -5.61 -1.41 -9.36
N THR A 75 -5.59 -0.21 -9.94
CA THR A 75 -5.43 -0.03 -11.38
C THR A 75 -4.07 -0.52 -11.86
N PHE A 76 -3.01 -0.21 -11.13
CA PHE A 76 -1.65 -0.63 -11.47
C PHE A 76 -1.49 -2.15 -11.44
N SER A 77 -1.93 -2.83 -10.38
CA SER A 77 -1.89 -4.29 -10.29
C SER A 77 -2.75 -4.95 -11.37
N ALA A 78 -3.97 -4.47 -11.60
CA ALA A 78 -4.86 -5.02 -12.62
C ALA A 78 -4.26 -4.90 -14.03
N TYR A 79 -3.75 -3.72 -14.38
CA TYR A 79 -3.09 -3.48 -15.66
C TYR A 79 -1.85 -4.36 -15.84
N THR A 80 -1.03 -4.47 -14.79
CA THR A 80 0.19 -5.27 -14.81
C THR A 80 -0.10 -6.75 -15.01
N ILE A 81 -1.07 -7.30 -14.28
CA ILE A 81 -1.50 -8.70 -14.42
C ILE A 81 -2.07 -8.95 -15.82
N PHE A 82 -2.93 -8.04 -16.31
CA PHE A 82 -3.51 -8.15 -17.65
C PHE A 82 -2.42 -8.16 -18.74
N SER A 83 -1.48 -7.22 -18.68
CA SER A 83 -0.35 -7.13 -19.60
C SER A 83 0.55 -8.37 -19.56
N SER A 84 0.76 -8.95 -18.38
CA SER A 84 1.58 -10.15 -18.18
C SER A 84 0.92 -11.39 -18.80
N ILE A 85 -0.38 -11.56 -18.59
CA ILE A 85 -1.19 -12.63 -19.20
C ILE A 85 -1.16 -12.52 -20.73
N SER A 86 -1.33 -11.31 -21.29
CA SER A 86 -1.28 -11.08 -22.73
C SER A 86 0.12 -11.35 -23.34
N SER A 87 1.19 -11.21 -22.55
CA SER A 87 2.57 -11.44 -23.00
C SER A 87 3.04 -12.89 -22.81
N PHE A 88 2.13 -13.85 -22.78
CA PHE A 88 2.43 -15.28 -22.60
C PHE A 88 3.10 -15.61 -21.25
N GLY A 89 2.57 -15.05 -20.15
CA GLY A 89 2.83 -15.56 -18.79
C GLY A 89 4.32 -15.70 -18.47
N LYS A 90 5.13 -14.70 -18.84
CA LYS A 90 6.59 -14.81 -18.80
C LYS A 90 7.14 -15.02 -17.39
N ASN A 91 6.44 -14.51 -16.35
CA ASN A 91 6.93 -14.53 -14.96
C ASN A 91 5.80 -14.71 -13.94
N LEU A 92 5.40 -15.96 -13.67
CA LEU A 92 4.39 -16.30 -12.64
C LEU A 92 4.68 -15.70 -11.25
N ILE A 93 5.96 -15.58 -10.89
CA ILE A 93 6.39 -15.00 -9.60
C ILE A 93 5.99 -13.52 -9.52
N TYR A 94 6.13 -12.78 -10.62
CA TYR A 94 5.77 -11.37 -10.68
C TYR A 94 4.25 -11.20 -10.56
N ASP A 95 3.47 -12.03 -11.24
CA ASP A 95 2.01 -12.00 -11.16
C ASP A 95 1.52 -12.34 -9.74
N MET A 96 2.08 -13.37 -9.11
CA MET A 96 1.78 -13.71 -7.72
C MET A 96 2.12 -12.56 -6.76
N SER A 97 3.25 -11.87 -6.99
CA SER A 97 3.63 -10.72 -6.17
C SER A 97 2.65 -9.55 -6.31
N MET A 98 2.12 -9.32 -7.52
CA MET A 98 1.11 -8.29 -7.78
C MET A 98 -0.25 -8.63 -7.16
N ILE A 99 -0.66 -9.90 -7.20
CA ILE A 99 -1.87 -10.37 -6.53
C ILE A 99 -1.74 -10.19 -5.01
N ALA A 100 -0.58 -10.57 -4.44
CA ALA A 100 -0.31 -10.36 -3.02
C ALA A 100 -0.37 -8.86 -2.68
N TYR A 101 0.30 -8.00 -3.46
CA TYR A 101 0.25 -6.55 -3.27
C TYR A 101 -1.18 -6.00 -3.31
N LEU A 102 -2.01 -6.47 -4.24
CA LEU A 102 -3.43 -6.09 -4.33
C LEU A 102 -4.21 -6.49 -3.07
N ILE A 103 -4.09 -7.75 -2.64
CA ILE A 103 -4.78 -8.26 -1.44
C ILE A 103 -4.36 -7.49 -0.19
N LEU A 104 -3.04 -7.29 0.01
CA LEU A 104 -2.55 -6.52 1.16
C LEU A 104 -3.03 -5.07 1.12
N THR A 105 -3.05 -4.43 -0.06
CA THR A 105 -3.57 -3.07 -0.22
C THR A 105 -5.03 -2.99 0.22
N TRP A 106 -5.86 -3.95 -0.18
CA TRP A 106 -7.26 -4.03 0.23
C TRP A 106 -7.41 -4.23 1.74
N ILE A 107 -6.65 -5.17 2.33
CA ILE A 107 -6.68 -5.44 3.77
C ILE A 107 -6.31 -4.19 4.57
N PHE A 108 -5.21 -3.52 4.23
CA PHE A 108 -4.76 -2.34 4.96
C PHE A 108 -5.66 -1.13 4.74
N THR A 109 -6.22 -0.96 3.54
CA THR A 109 -7.19 0.10 3.27
C THR A 109 -8.44 -0.10 4.12
N ALA A 110 -9.00 -1.31 4.16
CA ALA A 110 -10.15 -1.64 5.00
C ALA A 110 -9.82 -1.46 6.49
N TYR A 111 -8.65 -1.91 6.94
CA TYR A 111 -8.20 -1.73 8.32
C TYR A 111 -8.14 -0.25 8.72
N ILE A 112 -7.52 0.60 7.89
CA ILE A 112 -7.38 2.03 8.15
C ILE A 112 -8.76 2.71 8.10
N ALA A 113 -9.64 2.33 7.17
CA ALA A 113 -10.99 2.87 7.09
C ALA A 113 -11.83 2.57 8.35
N ILE A 114 -11.72 1.37 8.90
CA ILE A 114 -12.38 0.97 10.17
C ILE A 114 -11.78 1.74 11.35
N LYS A 115 -10.45 1.92 11.36
CA LYS A 115 -9.70 2.60 12.42
C LYS A 115 -9.56 4.12 12.22
N ARG A 116 -10.34 4.73 11.33
CA ARG A 116 -10.23 6.16 10.98
C ARG A 116 -10.29 7.11 12.18
N LYS A 117 -11.08 6.76 13.21
CA LYS A 117 -11.22 7.57 14.44
C LYS A 117 -9.90 7.75 15.20
N THR A 118 -8.94 6.84 15.03
CA THR A 118 -7.60 6.93 15.64
C THR A 118 -6.70 7.95 14.92
N LEU A 119 -7.07 8.38 13.70
CA LEU A 119 -6.35 9.40 12.92
C LEU A 119 -6.98 10.80 13.04
N GLU A 120 -8.20 10.88 13.59
CA GLU A 120 -8.96 12.12 13.82
C GLU A 120 -8.83 12.65 15.26
N SER A 121 -8.20 11.87 16.16
CA SER A 121 -7.97 12.20 17.58
C SER A 121 -6.61 12.85 17.82
#